data_AF-A0A2W5EW05-F1
#
_entry.id   AF-A0A2W5EW05-F1
#
_cell.length_a   1.000
_cell.length_b   1.000
_cell.length_c   1.000
_cell.angle_alpha   90.00
_cell.angle_beta   90.00
_cell.angle_gamma   90.00
#
_symmetry.space_group_name_H-M   'P 1'
#
loop_
_entity.id
_entity.type
_entity.pdbx_description
1 polymer ?
#
loop_
_entity_poly.entity_id
_entity_poly.type
_entity_poly.pdbx_seq_one_letter_code
_entity_poly.pdbx_strand_id
1 'polypeptide(L)' 'MGKVILIGAGPGDPELITVKAVHYLREADVILTDRLVSEQILENY' A
#
# COMPACT_ATOMS: atom_id res chain seq x y z
N MET A 1 11.05 -16.06 -8.25
CA MET A 1 11.95 -14.96 -7.85
C MET A 1 11.12 -13.98 -7.02
N GLY A 2 11.62 -13.53 -5.88
CA GLY A 2 10.95 -12.50 -5.09
C GLY A 2 11.13 -11.11 -5.72
N LYS A 3 10.17 -10.22 -5.49
CA LYS A 3 10.23 -8.82 -5.92
C LYS A 3 9.87 -7.91 -4.75
N VAL A 4 10.54 -6.77 -4.65
CA VAL A 4 10.20 -5.71 -3.70
C VAL A 4 9.64 -4.54 -4.48
N ILE A 5 8.49 -4.02 -4.03
CA ILE A 5 7.87 -2.82 -4.59
C ILE A 5 7.89 -1.75 -3.50
N LEU A 6 8.43 -0.58 -3.82
CA LEU A 6 8.30 0.62 -2.98
C LEU A 6 7.15 1.46 -3.51
N ILE A 7 6.16 1.71 -2.65
CA ILE A 7 4.99 2.52 -2.96
C ILE A 7 4.89 3.70 -1.99
N GLY A 8 4.38 4.82 -2.48
CA GLY A 8 3.92 5.89 -1.60
C GLY A 8 2.45 5.66 -1.23
N ALA A 9 2.15 5.65 0.07
CA ALA A 9 0.77 5.51 0.58
C ALA A 9 -0.06 6.80 0.43
N GLY A 10 0.56 7.92 0.05
CA GLY A 10 -0.08 9.23 0.03
C GLY A 10 -0.19 9.84 1.44
N PRO A 11 -1.01 10.88 1.62
CA PRO A 11 -1.11 11.63 2.88
C PRO A 11 -2.04 10.97 3.93
N GLY A 12 -2.67 9.83 3.61
CA GLY A 12 -3.50 9.06 4.54
C GLY A 12 -4.93 8.79 4.06
N ASP A 13 -5.46 9.61 3.16
CA ASP A 13 -6.75 9.38 2.49
C ASP A 13 -6.60 8.22 1.47
N PRO A 14 -7.34 7.11 1.62
CA PRO A 14 -7.26 5.97 0.70
C PRO A 14 -7.55 6.33 -0.76
N GLU A 15 -8.38 7.34 -1.04
CA GLU A 15 -8.71 7.74 -2.41
C GLU A 15 -7.53 8.43 -3.14
N LEU A 16 -6.49 8.83 -2.40
CA LEU A 16 -5.29 9.47 -2.96
C LEU A 16 -4.17 8.48 -3.28
N ILE A 17 -4.36 7.19 -3.00
CA ILE A 17 -3.39 6.17 -3.38
C ILE A 17 -3.43 5.93 -4.89
N THR A 18 -2.28 5.63 -5.49
CA THR A 18 -2.24 5.33 -6.94
C THR A 18 -2.87 3.96 -7.24
N VAL A 19 -3.55 3.85 -8.38
CA VAL A 19 -4.11 2.56 -8.87
C VAL A 19 -3.04 1.46 -8.94
N LYS A 20 -1.81 1.81 -9.31
CA LYS A 20 -0.69 0.86 -9.36
C LYS A 20 -0.30 0.33 -7.97
N ALA A 21 -0.36 1.16 -6.95
CA ALA A 21 -0.09 0.73 -5.58
C ALA A 21 -1.19 -0.21 -5.07
N VAL A 22 -2.46 0.09 -5.33
CA VAL A 22 -3.59 -0.81 -5.00
C VAL A 22 -3.43 -2.17 -5.64
N HIS A 23 -3.04 -2.21 -6.90
CA HIS A 23 -2.81 -3.48 -7.60
C HIS A 23 -1.74 -4.33 -6.91
N TYR A 24 -0.63 -3.73 -6.49
CA TYR A 24 0.42 -4.47 -5.79
C TYR A 24 0.07 -4.80 -4.33
N LEU A 25 -0.69 -3.96 -3.63
CA LEU A 25 -1.16 -4.25 -2.27
C LEU A 25 -2.01 -5.53 -2.25
N ARG A 26 -2.94 -5.65 -3.21
CA ARG A 26 -3.83 -6.82 -3.33
C ARG A 26 -3.13 -8.13 -3.68
N GLU A 27 -1.97 -8.05 -4.32
CA GLU A 27 -1.18 -9.21 -4.73
C GLU A 27 -0.03 -9.53 -3.75
N ALA A 28 0.25 -8.65 -2.78
CA ALA A 28 1.40 -8.80 -1.90
C ALA A 28 1.20 -9.94 -0.91
N ASP A 29 2.14 -10.89 -0.89
CA ASP A 29 2.20 -11.92 0.16
C ASP A 29 2.53 -11.32 1.54
N VAL A 30 3.32 -10.23 1.57
CA VAL A 30 3.76 -9.54 2.77
C VAL A 30 3.79 -8.04 2.52
N ILE A 31 3.19 -7.28 3.44
CA ILE A 31 3.21 -5.81 3.45
C ILE A 31 4.04 -5.34 4.65
N LEU A 32 5.01 -4.46 4.40
CA LEU A 32 5.82 -3.80 5.43
C LEU A 32 5.59 -2.29 5.35
N THR A 33 5.17 -1.68 6.45
CA THR A 33 4.90 -0.24 6.53
C THR A 33 5.57 0.39 7.73
N ASP A 34 5.64 1.73 7.73
CA ASP A 34 5.95 2.52 8.90
C ASP A 34 4.68 3.11 9.53
N ARG A 35 4.86 3.90 10.60
CA ARG A 35 3.79 4.48 11.40
C ARG A 35 3.00 5.61 10.72
N LEU A 36 3.42 6.09 9.55
CA LEU A 36 2.75 7.16 8.81
C LEU A 36 1.66 6.63 7.88
N VAL A 37 1.65 5.33 7.59
CA VAL A 37 0.61 4.72 6.76
C VAL A 37 -0.69 4.63 7.55
N SER A 38 -1.77 5.16 6.97
CA SER A 38 -3.12 5.07 7.53
C SER A 38 -3.59 3.62 7.60
N GLU A 39 -4.19 3.22 8.72
CA GLU A 39 -4.75 1.86 8.90
C GLU A 39 -5.83 1.56 7.84
N GLN A 40 -6.60 2.56 7.44
CA GLN A 40 -7.62 2.40 6.39
C GLN A 40 -7.03 1.93 5.05
N ILE A 41 -5.80 2.31 4.73
CA ILE A 41 -5.13 1.85 3.50
C ILE A 41 -4.82 0.36 3.59
N LEU A 42 -4.49 -0.15 4.77
CA LEU A 42 -4.16 -1.56 5.02
C LEU A 42 -5.41 -2.44 5.15
N GLU A 43 -6.52 -1.88 5.61
CA GLU A 43 -7.79 -2.60 5.75
C GLU A 43 -8.56 -2.68 4.44
N ASN A 44 -8.40 -1.68 3.55
CA ASN A 44 -9.17 -1.58 2.30
C ASN A 44 -8.51 -2.26 1.09
N TYR A 45 -7.21 -2.55 1.13
CA TYR A 45 -6.43 -3.02 -0.04
C TYR A 45 -5.57 -4.23 0.23
#